data_AF-A0A1A9GEK3-F1
#
_entry.id   AF-A0A1A9GEK3-F1
#
_cell.length_a   1.000
_cell.length_b   1.000
_cell.length_c   1.000
_cell.angle_alpha   90.00
_cell.angle_beta   90.00
_cell.angle_gamma   90.00
#
_symmetry.space_group_name_H-M   'P 1'
#
loop_
_entity.id
_entity.type
_entity.pdbx_description
1 polymer ?
#
loop_
_entity_poly.entity_id
_entity_poly.type
_entity_poly.pdbx_seq_one_letter_code
_entity_poly.pdbx_strand_id
1 'polypeptide(L)'
;METAPTLILYTVTGKSRPGEHCWDDPSVPPYFYDDRDMAKQALLELRADLLAGRDPNDSPLCLERIETVPMTAAAVMALLNDGFAAIVKDHAVIETIGEG
;
A
#
# COMPACT_ATOMS: atom_id res chain seq x y z
N MET A 1 24.75 -7.61 -18.40
CA MET A 1 24.17 -6.46 -17.68
C MET A 1 23.11 -7.01 -16.79
N GLU A 2 23.28 -6.93 -15.47
CA GLU A 2 22.21 -7.26 -14.53
C GLU A 2 21.13 -6.19 -14.69
N THR A 3 19.93 -6.61 -15.10
CA THR A 3 18.78 -5.73 -15.16
C THR A 3 18.29 -5.50 -13.73
N ALA A 4 18.11 -4.24 -13.35
CA ALA A 4 17.59 -3.92 -12.02
C ALA A 4 16.26 -4.64 -11.77
N PRO A 5 16.04 -5.20 -10.57
CA PRO A 5 14.83 -5.93 -10.26
C PRO A 5 13.64 -4.97 -10.21
N THR A 6 12.48 -5.46 -10.66
CA THR A 6 11.19 -4.87 -10.31
C THR A 6 10.72 -5.51 -9.00
N LEU A 7 10.18 -4.69 -8.09
CA LEU A 7 9.68 -5.17 -6.80
C LEU A 7 8.16 -5.21 -6.83
N ILE A 8 7.59 -6.24 -6.20
CA ILE A 8 6.18 -6.29 -5.86
C ILE A 8 6.07 -5.98 -4.37
N LEU A 9 5.28 -4.97 -4.04
CA LEU A 9 5.03 -4.52 -2.69
C LEU A 9 3.54 -4.61 -2.41
N TYR A 10 3.20 -4.75 -1.14
CA TYR A 10 1.83 -4.77 -0.65
C TYR A 10 1.65 -3.72 0.43
N THR A 11 0.46 -3.15 0.51
CA THR A 11 0.12 -2.21 1.57
C THR A 11 -1.35 -2.30 1.93
N VAL A 12 -1.67 -1.86 3.14
CA VAL A 12 -3.02 -1.87 3.70
C VAL A 12 -3.49 -0.44 3.87
N THR A 13 -4.66 -0.14 3.33
CA THR A 13 -5.18 1.23 3.25
C THR A 13 -6.63 1.25 3.73
N GLY A 14 -7.00 2.28 4.49
CA GLY A 14 -8.42 2.58 4.72
C GLY A 14 -8.89 3.48 3.60
N LYS A 15 -9.83 3.03 2.76
CA LYS A 15 -10.41 3.92 1.75
C LYS A 15 -11.39 4.86 2.42
N SER A 16 -10.92 6.07 2.74
CA SER A 16 -11.79 7.20 3.01
C SER A 16 -12.46 7.69 1.72
N ARG A 17 -11.76 7.62 0.57
CA ARG A 17 -12.26 8.03 -0.75
C ARG A 17 -11.69 7.18 -1.90
N PRO A 18 -12.47 6.89 -2.95
CA PRO A 18 -11.96 6.26 -4.16
C PRO A 18 -11.04 7.22 -4.94
N GLY A 19 -9.81 6.79 -5.20
CA GLY A 19 -8.82 7.53 -6.00
C GLY A 19 -7.70 8.22 -5.22
N GLU A 20 -7.75 8.22 -3.89
CA GLU A 20 -6.61 8.60 -3.04
C GLU A 20 -5.68 7.40 -2.90
N HIS A 21 -4.39 7.58 -3.20
CA HIS A 21 -3.37 6.56 -2.93
C HIS A 21 -2.84 6.72 -1.51
N CYS A 22 -2.44 5.62 -0.87
CA CYS A 22 -1.93 5.68 0.50
C CYS A 22 -0.60 6.45 0.64
N TRP A 23 0.13 6.66 -0.46
CA TRP A 23 1.33 7.47 -0.46
C TRP A 23 1.07 8.95 -0.75
N ASP A 24 -0.19 9.36 -0.99
CA ASP A 24 -0.59 10.76 -1.14
C ASP A 24 -0.92 11.42 0.21
N ASP A 25 -1.19 10.63 1.25
CA ASP A 25 -1.46 11.13 2.61
C ASP A 25 -0.17 11.13 3.45
N PRO A 26 0.41 12.31 3.75
CA PRO A 26 1.62 12.41 4.56
C PRO A 26 1.38 12.19 6.07
N SER A 27 0.11 12.10 6.51
CA SER A 27 -0.25 12.00 7.93
C SER A 27 -0.12 10.58 8.49
N VAL A 28 -0.16 9.56 7.64
CA VAL A 28 0.03 8.16 8.01
C VAL A 28 1.00 7.52 7.01
N PRO A 29 2.27 7.29 7.39
CA PRO A 29 3.20 6.62 6.49
C PRO A 29 2.69 5.19 6.22
N PRO A 30 2.46 4.80 4.95
CA PRO A 30 2.01 3.46 4.64
C PRO A 30 3.08 2.44 5.01
N TYR A 31 2.68 1.38 5.70
CA TYR A 31 3.53 0.20 5.85
C TYR A 31 3.52 -0.57 4.53
N PHE A 32 4.73 -0.90 4.04
CA PHE A 32 4.91 -1.74 2.86
C PHE A 32 5.45 -3.11 3.27
N TYR A 33 4.94 -4.14 2.61
CA TYR A 33 5.32 -5.53 2.80
C TYR A 33 5.81 -6.10 1.46
N ASP A 34 6.80 -6.98 1.50
CA ASP A 34 7.27 -7.73 0.33
C ASP A 34 6.47 -9.04 0.10
N ASP A 35 5.71 -9.47 1.11
CA ASP A 35 4.89 -10.67 1.08
C ASP A 35 3.38 -10.36 1.22
N ARG A 36 2.57 -11.03 0.40
CA ARG A 36 1.11 -10.82 0.37
C ARG A 36 0.44 -11.32 1.64
N ASP A 37 0.87 -12.46 2.18
CA ASP A 37 0.23 -13.08 3.33
C ASP A 37 0.54 -12.29 4.60
N MET A 38 1.73 -11.72 4.72
CA MET A 38 2.06 -10.75 5.77
C MET A 38 1.16 -9.51 5.71
N ALA A 39 1.00 -8.92 4.52
CA ALA A 39 0.12 -7.76 4.35
C ALA A 39 -1.35 -8.09 4.64
N LYS A 40 -1.79 -9.30 4.25
CA LYS A 40 -3.14 -9.79 4.57
C LYS A 40 -3.34 -10.00 6.07
N GLN A 41 -2.33 -10.52 6.77
CA GLN A 41 -2.39 -10.67 8.21
C GLN A 41 -2.49 -9.30 8.90
N ALA A 42 -1.69 -8.32 8.48
CA ALA A 42 -1.77 -6.94 8.96
C ALA A 42 -3.16 -6.31 8.71
N LEU A 43 -3.77 -6.58 7.54
CA LEU A 43 -5.13 -6.14 7.23
C LEU A 43 -6.17 -6.70 8.22
N LEU A 44 -6.07 -7.98 8.55
CA LEU A 44 -6.99 -8.63 9.49
C LEU A 44 -6.79 -8.14 10.92
N GLU A 45 -5.55 -7.93 11.34
CA GLU A 45 -5.21 -7.37 12.65
C GLU A 45 -5.74 -5.94 12.78
N LEU A 46 -5.49 -5.08 11.79
CA LEU A 46 -6.03 -3.72 11.75
C LEU A 46 -7.56 -3.72 11.85
N ARG A 47 -8.24 -4.62 11.14
CA ARG A 47 -9.70 -4.76 11.23
C ARG A 47 -10.14 -5.18 12.64
N ALA A 48 -9.45 -6.13 13.26
CA ALA A 48 -9.79 -6.60 14.60
C ALA A 48 -9.63 -5.49 15.64
N ASP A 49 -8.56 -4.69 15.53
CA ASP A 49 -8.30 -3.55 16.41
C ASP A 49 -9.37 -2.46 16.27
N LEU A 50 -9.79 -2.14 15.05
CA LEU A 50 -10.89 -1.19 14.79
C LEU A 50 -12.22 -1.68 15.38
N LEU A 51 -12.54 -2.96 15.22
CA LEU A 51 -13.74 -3.57 15.80
C LEU A 51 -13.71 -3.57 17.34
N ALA A 52 -12.54 -3.76 17.94
CA ALA A 52 -12.36 -3.75 19.39
C ALA A 52 -12.40 -2.32 20.00
N GLY A 53 -11.96 -1.32 19.24
CA GLY A 53 -11.84 0.09 19.67
C GLY A 53 -13.16 0.88 19.74
N ARG A 54 -14.27 0.33 19.24
CA ARG A 54 -15.60 0.97 19.23
C ARG A 54 -15.66 2.33 18.50
N ASP A 55 -14.72 2.57 17.58
CA ASP A 55 -14.86 3.56 16.51
C ASP A 55 -15.03 2.77 15.21
N PRO A 56 -16.27 2.38 14.86
CA PRO A 56 -16.55 1.71 13.61
C PRO A 56 -16.51 2.77 12.52
N ASN A 57 -15.31 3.26 12.20
CA ASN A 57 -15.14 3.86 10.90
C ASN A 57 -15.32 2.70 9.90
N ASP A 58 -16.55 2.49 9.42
CA ASP A 58 -16.98 1.50 8.42
C ASP A 58 -16.29 1.69 7.05
N SER A 59 -15.23 2.51 7.02
CA SER A 59 -14.41 2.72 5.84
C SER A 59 -13.79 1.39 5.45
N PRO A 60 -14.03 0.90 4.21
CA PRO A 60 -13.51 -0.37 3.78
C PRO A 60 -11.99 -0.36 3.80
N LEU A 61 -11.41 -1.40 4.40
CA LEU A 61 -9.97 -1.62 4.36
C LEU A 61 -9.62 -2.39 3.08
N CYS A 62 -8.58 -1.94 2.40
CA CYS A 62 -8.10 -2.50 1.15
C CYS A 62 -6.71 -3.08 1.32
N LEU A 63 -6.46 -4.22 0.68
CA LEU A 63 -5.13 -4.71 0.39
C LEU A 63 -4.76 -4.29 -1.03
N GLU A 64 -3.65 -3.60 -1.16
CA GLU A 64 -3.16 -3.09 -2.43
C GLU A 64 -1.87 -3.79 -2.82
N ARG A 65 -1.73 -4.09 -4.11
CA ARG A 65 -0.52 -4.57 -4.75
C ARG A 65 0.07 -3.43 -5.57
N ILE A 66 1.36 -3.22 -5.39
CA ILE A 66 2.15 -2.20 -6.09
C ILE A 66 3.28 -2.90 -6.81
N GLU A 67 3.46 -2.57 -8.08
CA GLU A 67 4.61 -2.97 -8.86
C GLU A 67 5.48 -1.74 -9.10
N THR A 68 6.78 -1.84 -8.80
CA THR A 68 7.69 -0.73 -9.05
C THR A 68 8.16 -0.70 -10.50
N VAL A 69 8.70 0.43 -10.94
CA VAL A 69 9.66 0.42 -12.06
C VAL A 69 10.91 -0.38 -11.65
N PRO A 70 11.76 -0.82 -12.60
CA PRO A 70 13.05 -1.43 -12.26
C PRO A 70 13.85 -0.51 -11.33
N MET A 71 14.25 -1.03 -10.16
CA MET A 71 14.90 -0.29 -9.08
C MET A 71 16.37 0.02 -9.39
N THR A 72 16.57 0.81 -10.45
CA THR A 72 17.86 1.37 -10.85
C THR A 72 18.25 2.52 -9.91
N ALA A 73 19.51 2.97 -9.99
CA ALA A 73 19.95 4.17 -9.28
C ALA A 73 19.07 5.39 -9.60
N ALA A 74 18.60 5.53 -10.85
CA ALA A 74 17.70 6.62 -11.25
C ALA A 74 16.33 6.51 -10.56
N ALA A 75 15.77 5.30 -10.44
CA ALA A 75 14.51 5.09 -9.71
C ALA A 75 14.66 5.40 -8.21
N VAL A 76 15.80 5.05 -7.60
CA VAL A 76 16.08 5.43 -6.21
C VAL A 76 16.17 6.96 -6.06
N MET A 77 16.82 7.66 -7.00
CA MET A 77 16.85 9.13 -6.98
C MET A 77 15.46 9.73 -7.13
N ALA A 78 14.61 9.17 -8.00
CA ALA A 78 13.22 9.60 -8.14
C ALA A 78 12.42 9.37 -6.85
N LEU A 79 12.59 8.21 -6.19
CA LEU A 79 11.97 7.95 -4.88
C LEU A 79 12.35 9.00 -3.84
N LEU A 80 13.63 9.38 -3.78
CA LEU A 80 14.15 10.32 -2.78
C LEU A 80 13.74 11.78 -3.05
N ASN A 81 13.65 12.18 -4.32
CA ASN A 81 13.37 13.56 -4.71
C ASN A 81 11.87 13.82 -4.92
N ASP A 82 11.16 12.87 -5.54
CA ASP A 82 9.79 13.03 -6.03
C ASP A 82 8.79 12.15 -5.24
N GLY A 83 9.28 11.29 -4.35
CA GLY A 83 8.47 10.45 -3.48
C GLY A 83 8.08 9.10 -4.09
N PHE A 84 7.25 8.35 -3.37
CA PHE A 84 6.93 6.96 -3.70
C PHE A 84 6.17 6.81 -5.03
N ALA A 85 5.29 7.74 -5.38
CA ALA A 85 4.54 7.72 -6.63
C ALA A 85 5.45 7.64 -7.87
N ALA A 86 6.65 8.21 -7.81
CA ALA A 86 7.60 8.25 -8.92
C ALA A 86 8.20 6.89 -9.28
N ILE A 87 8.11 5.90 -8.38
CA ILE A 87 8.60 4.54 -8.63
C ILE A 87 7.47 3.54 -8.91
N VAL A 88 6.20 3.95 -8.85
CA VAL A 88 5.06 3.06 -9.11
C VAL A 88 4.91 2.86 -10.62
N LYS A 89 4.99 1.61 -11.06
CA LYS A 89 4.69 1.21 -12.44
C LYS A 89 3.23 0.80 -12.58
N ASP A 90 2.72 0.03 -11.62
CA ASP A 90 1.35 -0.46 -11.61
C ASP A 90 0.82 -0.54 -10.17
N HIS A 91 -0.48 -0.34 -10.02
CA HIS A 91 -1.18 -0.32 -8.74
C HIS A 91 -2.55 -0.99 -8.89
N ALA A 92 -2.85 -1.92 -7.99
CA ALA A 92 -4.13 -2.61 -7.99
C ALA A 92 -4.61 -2.89 -6.57
N VAL A 93 -5.90 -2.65 -6.31
CA VAL A 93 -6.57 -3.19 -5.12
C VAL A 93 -6.85 -4.67 -5.39
N ILE A 94 -6.31 -5.54 -4.54
CA ILE A 94 -6.42 -7.00 -4.70
C ILE A 94 -7.38 -7.65 -3.70
N GLU A 95 -7.68 -6.97 -2.59
CA GLU A 95 -8.68 -7.41 -1.61
C GLU A 95 -9.34 -6.20 -0.96
N THR A 96 -10.63 -6.30 -0.65
CA THR A 96 -11.38 -5.27 0.08
C THR A 96 -12.22 -5.93 1.16
N ILE A 97 -12.18 -5.37 2.36
CA ILE A 97 -12.89 -5.87 3.53
C ILE A 97 -13.70 -4.74 4.15
N GLY A 98 -15.00 -4.98 4.37
CA GLY A 98 -15.92 -3.98 4.92
C GLY A 98 -16.95 -3.44 3.94
N GLU A 99 -16.98 -3.91 2.69
CA GLU A 99 -18.18 -3.77 1.86
C GLU A 99 -19.26 -4.73 2.38
N GLY A 100 -20.19 -4.19 3.17
CA GLY A 100 -21.35 -4.90 3.72
C GLY A 100 -22.54 -3.96 3.87
#